data_AF-G3K9C9-F1
#
_entry.id   AF-G3K9C9-F1
#
_cell.length_a   1.000
_cell.length_b   1.000
_cell.length_c   1.000
_cell.angle_alpha   90.00
_cell.angle_beta   90.00
_cell.angle_gamma   90.00
#
_symmetry.space_group_name_H-M   'P 1'
#
loop_
_entity.id
_entity.type
_entity.pdbx_description
1 polymer ?
#
loop_
_entity_poly.entity_id
_entity_poly.type
_entity_poly.pdbx_seq_one_letter_code
_entity_poly.pdbx_strand_id
1 'polypeptide(L)'
;THDLSRVIQVLLKHSEEDIRNEITEELLDIMVQMMQSKYAHHSVKRILKYGTDYIRHEVIKKLFGHIVSLASHTISAPVLDFAYGEFATKKEKSHMQQEFYGDMYKN
;
A
#
# COMPACT_ATOMS: atom_id res chain seq x y z
N THR A 1 4.63 10.43 15.45
CA THR A 1 3.65 11.23 16.23
C THR A 1 2.43 11.52 15.38
N HIS A 2 1.24 11.61 15.99
CA HIS A 2 -0.04 11.81 15.29
C HIS A 2 -0.02 13.00 14.32
N ASP A 3 0.60 14.10 14.72
CA ASP A 3 0.55 15.37 13.98
C ASP A 3 1.37 15.34 12.69
N LEU A 4 2.51 14.64 12.69
CA LEU A 4 3.31 14.44 11.48
C LEU A 4 2.58 13.59 10.42
N SER A 5 1.77 12.62 10.86
CA SER A 5 0.94 11.86 9.91
C SER A 5 -0.09 12.75 9.21
N ARG A 6 -0.62 13.76 9.91
CA ARG A 6 -1.61 14.67 9.31
C ARG A 6 -0.98 15.57 8.24
N VAL A 7 0.27 16.01 8.43
CA VAL A 7 1.02 16.79 7.43
C VAL A 7 1.21 15.98 6.15
N ILE A 8 1.73 14.75 6.26
CA ILE A 8 1.92 13.85 5.10
C ILE A 8 0.59 13.63 4.36
N GLN A 9 -0.50 13.40 5.11
CA GLN A 9 -1.82 13.22 4.53
C GLN A 9 -2.34 14.44 3.76
N VAL A 10 -2.02 15.67 4.19
CA VAL A 10 -2.40 16.91 3.50
C VAL A 10 -1.56 17.07 2.25
N LEU A 11 -0.24 16.85 2.35
CA LEU A 11 0.66 16.88 1.21
C LEU A 11 0.18 15.92 0.12
N LEU A 12 -0.01 14.64 0.44
CA LEU A 12 -0.49 13.63 -0.52
C LEU A 12 -1.84 13.97 -1.17
N LYS A 13 -2.68 14.79 -0.54
CA LYS A 13 -3.99 15.16 -1.08
C LYS A 13 -3.94 16.36 -2.01
N HIS A 14 -3.07 17.33 -1.72
CA HIS A 14 -3.11 18.67 -2.33
C HIS A 14 -1.88 19.02 -3.16
N SER A 15 -0.82 18.20 -3.10
CA SER A 15 0.35 18.39 -3.94
C SER A 15 0.10 17.98 -5.39
N GLU A 16 0.89 18.59 -6.27
CA GLU A 16 1.05 18.19 -7.66
C GLU A 16 1.48 16.72 -7.75
N GLU A 17 1.22 16.11 -8.90
CA GLU A 17 1.48 14.68 -9.13
C GLU A 17 2.94 14.30 -8.90
N ASP A 18 3.89 15.09 -9.42
CA ASP A 18 5.33 14.82 -9.32
C ASP A 18 5.78 14.79 -7.85
N ILE A 19 5.39 15.80 -7.06
CA ILE A 19 5.72 15.89 -5.64
C ILE A 19 5.11 14.72 -4.86
N ARG A 20 3.87 14.33 -5.18
CA ARG A 20 3.22 13.18 -4.54
C ARG A 20 3.96 11.88 -4.86
N ASN A 21 4.44 11.72 -6.10
CA ASN A 21 5.21 10.56 -6.52
C ASN A 21 6.55 10.51 -5.76
N GLU A 22 7.32 11.62 -5.74
CA GLU A 22 8.58 11.72 -5.00
C GLU A 22 8.41 11.35 -3.52
N ILE A 23 7.43 11.95 -2.84
CA ILE A 23 7.13 11.64 -1.43
C ILE A 23 6.80 10.15 -1.27
N THR A 24 6.05 9.58 -2.21
CA THR A 24 5.66 8.18 -2.10
C THR A 24 6.85 7.25 -2.33
N GLU A 25 7.73 7.57 -3.26
CA GLU A 25 8.94 6.81 -3.57
C GLU A 25 9.85 6.70 -2.34
N GLU A 26 10.05 7.79 -1.59
CA GLU A 26 10.79 7.78 -0.33
C GLU A 26 10.16 6.88 0.75
N LEU A 27 8.84 6.66 0.69
CA LEU A 27 8.08 5.87 1.65
C LEU A 27 7.94 4.40 1.25
N LEU A 28 8.34 4.00 0.04
CA LEU A 28 8.12 2.66 -0.48
C LEU A 28 8.75 1.56 0.39
N ASP A 29 9.93 1.81 0.95
CA ASP A 29 10.65 0.82 1.75
C ASP A 29 10.04 0.56 3.12
N ILE A 30 9.21 1.49 3.62
CA ILE A 30 8.49 1.34 4.89
C ILE A 30 6.98 1.11 4.69
N MET A 31 6.53 0.89 3.45
CA MET A 31 5.11 0.81 3.09
C MET A 31 4.33 -0.23 3.90
N VAL A 32 4.91 -1.42 4.07
CA VAL A 32 4.30 -2.53 4.84
C VAL A 32 4.11 -2.13 6.31
N GLN A 33 5.13 -1.50 6.92
CA GLN A 33 5.05 -1.01 8.29
C GLN A 33 4.01 0.11 8.42
N MET A 34 3.92 0.99 7.43
CA MET A 34 2.93 2.05 7.40
C MET A 34 1.50 1.49 7.33
N MET A 35 1.24 0.45 6.54
CA MET A 35 -0.08 -0.20 6.45
C MET A 35 -0.54 -0.81 7.78
N GLN A 36 0.40 -1.32 8.58
CA GLN A 36 0.09 -1.92 9.89
C GLN A 36 0.02 -0.86 11.02
N SER A 37 0.47 0.36 10.77
CA SER A 37 0.46 1.43 11.76
C SER A 37 -0.93 2.02 12.00
N LYS A 38 -1.29 2.20 13.28
CA LYS A 38 -2.52 2.85 13.74
C LYS A 38 -2.81 4.21 13.08
N TYR A 39 -1.77 4.96 12.69
CA TYR A 39 -1.94 6.28 12.09
C TYR A 39 -1.45 6.35 10.65
N ALA A 40 -0.33 5.70 10.32
CA ALA A 40 0.28 5.86 9.00
C ALA A 40 -0.52 5.17 7.87
N HIS A 41 -1.37 4.18 8.19
CA HIS A 41 -2.20 3.49 7.20
C HIS A 41 -3.14 4.44 6.44
N HIS A 42 -3.58 5.55 7.07
CA HIS A 42 -4.36 6.59 6.41
C HIS A 42 -3.58 7.28 5.28
N SER A 43 -2.26 7.42 5.42
CA SER A 43 -1.40 7.99 4.38
C SER A 43 -1.29 7.03 3.21
N VAL A 44 -1.13 5.72 3.47
CA VAL A 44 -1.14 4.68 2.44
C VAL A 44 -2.46 4.69 1.66
N LYS A 45 -3.60 4.77 2.36
CA LYS A 45 -4.91 4.86 1.69
C LYS A 45 -5.03 6.10 0.81
N ARG A 46 -4.40 7.22 1.18
CA ARG A 46 -4.36 8.44 0.35
C ARG A 46 -3.44 8.29 -0.85
N ILE A 47 -2.29 7.65 -0.69
CA ILE A 47 -1.38 7.32 -1.80
C ILE A 47 -2.16 6.48 -2.84
N LEU A 48 -2.84 5.42 -2.40
CA LEU A 48 -3.65 4.59 -3.30
C LEU A 48 -4.77 5.40 -3.97
N LYS A 49 -5.43 6.29 -3.23
CA LYS A 49 -6.55 7.09 -3.75
C LYS A 49 -6.11 8.15 -4.77
N TYR A 50 -5.05 8.90 -4.49
CA TYR A 50 -4.65 10.09 -5.27
C TYR A 50 -3.42 9.87 -6.15
N GLY A 51 -2.67 8.79 -5.92
CA GLY A 51 -1.50 8.44 -6.73
C GLY A 51 -1.85 8.13 -8.18
N THR A 52 -0.84 8.20 -9.03
CA THR A 52 -0.90 7.71 -10.40
C THR A 52 -1.01 6.20 -10.46
N ASP A 53 -1.35 5.64 -11.61
CA ASP A 53 -1.30 4.19 -11.80
C ASP A 53 0.12 3.65 -11.58
N TYR A 54 1.14 4.36 -12.07
CA TYR A 54 2.54 4.00 -11.82
C TYR A 54 2.84 3.82 -10.34
N ILE A 55 2.58 4.83 -9.51
CA ILE A 55 2.94 4.77 -8.09
C ILE A 55 2.08 3.76 -7.31
N ARG A 56 0.80 3.58 -7.70
CA ARG A 56 -0.06 2.52 -7.12
C ARG A 56 0.55 1.14 -7.33
N HIS A 57 1.05 0.86 -8.53
CA HIS A 57 1.68 -0.42 -8.83
C HIS A 57 3.02 -0.60 -8.11
N GLU A 58 3.80 0.46 -7.91
CA GLU A 58 4.99 0.40 -7.05
C GLU A 58 4.64 0.08 -5.58
N VAL A 59 3.58 0.70 -5.05
CA VAL A 59 3.06 0.37 -3.71
C VAL A 59 2.63 -1.09 -3.64
N ILE A 60 1.83 -1.56 -4.62
CA ILE A 60 1.35 -2.95 -4.67
C ILE A 60 2.50 -3.95 -4.70
N LYS A 61 3.53 -3.69 -5.50
CA LYS A 61 4.73 -4.54 -5.56
C LYS A 61 5.42 -4.67 -4.20
N LYS A 62 5.48 -3.59 -3.41
CA LYS A 62 6.06 -3.62 -2.06
C LYS A 62 5.23 -4.43 -1.05
N LEU A 63 3.99 -4.81 -1.38
CA LEU A 63 3.16 -5.65 -0.51
C LEU A 63 3.40 -7.14 -0.72
N PHE A 64 4.03 -7.53 -1.83
CA PHE A 64 4.32 -8.92 -2.14
C PHE A 64 5.29 -9.52 -1.11
N GLY A 65 5.06 -10.78 -0.76
CA GLY A 65 5.70 -11.48 0.35
C GLY A 65 5.11 -11.16 1.73
N HIS A 66 4.19 -10.20 1.82
CA HIS A 66 3.56 -9.76 3.06
C HIS A 66 2.03 -9.88 3.03
N ILE A 67 1.44 -10.44 1.99
CA ILE A 67 -0.01 -10.41 1.77
C ILE A 67 -0.77 -11.11 2.89
N VAL A 68 -0.33 -12.30 3.27
CA VAL A 68 -0.99 -13.07 4.36
C VAL A 68 -0.91 -12.31 5.69
N SER A 69 0.25 -11.69 5.99
CA SER A 69 0.44 -10.89 7.21
C SER A 69 -0.45 -9.64 7.21
N LEU A 70 -0.50 -8.93 6.09
CA LEU A 70 -1.31 -7.71 5.93
C LEU A 70 -2.82 -8.02 5.96
N ALA A 71 -3.25 -9.12 5.36
CA ALA A 71 -4.65 -9.57 5.36
C ALA A 71 -5.11 -10.05 6.75
N SER A 72 -4.21 -10.60 7.55
CA SER A 72 -4.53 -11.09 8.91
C SER A 72 -4.53 -9.97 9.97
N HIS A 73 -4.02 -8.79 9.63
CA HIS A 73 -3.86 -7.68 10.57
C HIS A 73 -5.00 -6.65 10.42
N THR A 74 -5.68 -6.35 11.53
CA THR A 74 -6.96 -5.62 11.56
C THR A 74 -6.92 -4.23 10.95
N ILE A 75 -5.77 -3.54 11.01
CA ILE A 75 -5.61 -2.19 10.44
C ILE A 75 -5.25 -2.21 8.96
N SER A 76 -4.42 -3.17 8.54
CA SER A 76 -3.92 -3.24 7.17
C SER A 76 -4.88 -3.96 6.24
N ALA A 77 -5.66 -4.92 6.74
CA ALA A 77 -6.58 -5.71 5.91
C ALA A 77 -7.57 -4.84 5.11
N PRO A 78 -8.22 -3.82 5.67
CA PRO A 78 -9.09 -2.93 4.89
C PRO A 78 -8.35 -2.08 3.84
N VAL A 79 -7.08 -1.77 4.07
CA VAL A 79 -6.26 -1.02 3.12
C VAL A 79 -5.77 -1.92 1.99
N LEU A 80 -5.40 -3.16 2.32
CA LEU A 80 -5.03 -4.20 1.36
C LEU A 80 -6.24 -4.56 0.47
N ASP A 81 -7.42 -4.73 1.04
CA ASP A 81 -8.65 -5.01 0.29
C ASP A 81 -8.98 -3.86 -0.67
N PHE A 82 -8.81 -2.62 -0.24
CA PHE A 82 -8.95 -1.44 -1.11
C PHE A 82 -7.94 -1.44 -2.27
N ALA A 83 -6.66 -1.77 -2.00
CA ALA A 83 -5.64 -1.88 -3.05
C ALA A 83 -5.96 -3.00 -4.04
N TYR A 84 -6.35 -4.17 -3.53
CA TYR A 84 -6.72 -5.34 -4.30
C TYR A 84 -7.95 -5.09 -5.17
N GLY A 85 -9.05 -4.60 -4.59
CA GLY A 85 -10.33 -4.41 -5.27
C GLY A 85 -10.23 -3.42 -6.41
N GLU A 86 -9.71 -2.22 -6.11
CA GLU A 86 -9.83 -1.05 -6.99
C GLU A 86 -8.68 -0.91 -7.99
N PHE A 87 -7.46 -1.32 -7.62
CA PHE A 87 -6.26 -0.95 -8.39
C PHE A 87 -5.44 -2.14 -8.89
N ALA A 88 -5.44 -3.27 -8.20
CA ALA A 88 -4.63 -4.41 -8.60
C ALA A 88 -5.09 -5.01 -9.94
N THR A 89 -4.13 -5.20 -10.84
CA THR A 89 -4.33 -5.92 -12.10
C THR A 89 -4.63 -7.40 -11.86
N LYS A 90 -5.16 -8.09 -12.87
CA LYS A 90 -5.39 -9.55 -12.79
C LYS A 90 -4.12 -10.32 -12.40
N LYS A 91 -2.95 -9.92 -12.92
CA LYS A 91 -1.66 -10.56 -12.62
C LYS A 91 -1.26 -10.36 -11.16
N GLU A 92 -1.38 -9.14 -10.65
CA GLU A 92 -1.05 -8.83 -9.25
C GLU A 92 -2.03 -9.53 -8.30
N LYS A 93 -3.33 -9.57 -8.63
CA LYS A 93 -4.33 -10.32 -7.86
C LYS A 93 -3.96 -11.81 -7.76
N SER A 94 -3.59 -12.44 -8.87
CA SER A 94 -3.13 -13.82 -8.86
C SER A 94 -1.87 -14.00 -8.00
N HIS A 95 -0.93 -13.07 -8.05
CA HIS A 95 0.27 -13.14 -7.20
C HIS A 95 -0.07 -13.02 -5.71
N MET A 96 -0.95 -12.08 -5.34
CA MET A 96 -1.42 -11.94 -3.96
C MET A 96 -2.15 -13.19 -3.46
N GLN A 97 -3.00 -13.80 -4.30
CA GLN A 97 -3.69 -15.05 -3.98
C GLN A 97 -2.72 -16.21 -3.80
N GLN A 98 -1.66 -16.28 -4.61
CA GLN A 98 -0.65 -17.33 -4.53
C GLN A 98 0.01 -17.40 -3.14
N GLU A 99 0.24 -16.27 -2.48
CA GLU A 99 0.86 -16.24 -1.14
C GLU A 99 0.04 -16.99 -0.08
N PHE A 100 -1.29 -17.09 -0.23
CA PHE A 100 -2.14 -17.83 0.72
C PHE A 100 -1.98 -19.36 0.63
N TYR A 101 -1.43 -19.88 -0.45
CA TYR A 101 -1.19 -21.32 -0.62
C TYR A 101 0.16 -21.78 -0.03
N GLY A 102 0.95 -20.87 0.57
CA GLY A 102 2.21 -21.20 1.25
C GLY A 102 3.31 -21.72 0.32
N ASP A 103 4.21 -22.54 0.85
CA ASP A 103 5.36 -23.09 0.11
C ASP A 103 4.98 -24.07 -1.01
N MET A 104 3.71 -24.46 -1.11
CA MET A 104 3.22 -25.38 -2.15
C MET A 104 3.35 -24.83 -3.58
N TYR A 105 3.57 -23.52 -3.75
CA TYR A 105 3.71 -22.85 -5.04
C TYR A 105 5.08 -22.20 -5.27
N LYS A 106 6.07 -22.42 -4.39
CA LYS A 106 7.43 -21.89 -4.58
C LYS A 106 8.33 -22.76 -5.50
N ASN A 107 7.77 -23.81 -6.11
CA ASN A 107 8.45 -24.74 -7.01
C ASN A 107 8.09 -24.49 -8.48
#